data_AF-A0A257LT11-F1
#
_entry.id   AF-A0A257LT11-F1
#
_cell.length_a   1.000
_cell.length_b   1.000
_cell.length_c   1.000
_cell.angle_alpha   90.00
_cell.angle_beta   90.00
_cell.angle_gamma   90.00
#
_symmetry.space_group_name_H-M   'P 1'
#
loop_
_entity.id
_entity.type
_entity.pdbx_description
1 polymer ?
#
loop_
_entity_poly.entity_id
_entity_poly.type
_entity_poly.pdbx_seq_one_letter_code
_entity_poly.pdbx_strand_id
1 'polypeptide(L)'
;MFQAVRMDVVRHRYKGSAITAGIVLTGGNPYFFVWWATIGSGLMIRAITYGVVCVVLFMILHWMTDLSWCYFLSNITYGGRRFFGERFQKIVFAICGAFLLFMGVKFIIDAIKLL
;
A
#
# COMPACT_ATOMS: atom_id res chain seq x y z
N MET A 1 22.82 -13.71 -27.36
CA MET A 1 23.69 -12.57 -27.01
C MET A 1 22.93 -11.24 -26.88
N PHE A 2 22.00 -10.89 -27.79
CA PHE A 2 21.24 -9.62 -27.74
C PHE A 2 20.15 -9.50 -26.64
N GLN A 3 19.76 -10.60 -25.98
CA GLN A 3 18.77 -10.53 -24.88
C GLN A 3 19.38 -10.12 -23.52
N ALA A 4 20.68 -10.37 -23.31
CA ALA A 4 21.36 -9.90 -22.11
C ALA A 4 21.42 -8.36 -22.11
N VAL A 5 21.87 -7.77 -23.23
CA VAL A 5 22.01 -6.31 -23.40
C VAL A 5 20.72 -5.53 -23.17
N ARG A 6 19.55 -6.10 -23.51
CA ARG A 6 18.25 -5.44 -23.27
C ARG A 6 17.83 -5.43 -21.80
N MET A 7 18.29 -6.40 -21.01
CA MET A 7 18.02 -6.48 -19.57
C MET A 7 18.90 -5.52 -18.77
N ASP A 8 20.07 -5.17 -19.29
CA ASP A 8 21.02 -4.24 -18.69
C ASP A 8 20.52 -2.78 -18.77
N VAL A 9 19.91 -2.42 -19.90
CA VAL A 9 19.41 -1.06 -20.16
C VAL A 9 18.12 -0.76 -19.38
N VAL A 10 17.28 -1.78 -19.13
CA VAL A 10 16.05 -1.63 -18.32
C VAL A 10 16.35 -1.57 -16.81
N ARG A 11 17.55 -1.98 -16.38
CA ARG A 11 17.95 -2.05 -14.96
C ARG A 11 18.22 -0.70 -14.30
N HIS A 12 18.23 0.41 -15.03
CA HIS A 12 18.51 1.70 -14.42
C HIS A 12 17.27 2.40 -13.84
N ARG A 13 17.25 2.43 -12.50
CA ARG A 13 16.75 3.50 -11.62
C ARG A 13 15.40 3.29 -10.90
N TYR A 14 15.24 2.19 -10.17
CA TYR A 14 14.53 2.26 -8.88
C TYR A 14 15.60 2.31 -7.77
N LYS A 15 15.97 3.53 -7.35
CA LYS A 15 16.95 3.78 -6.27
C LYS A 15 16.31 3.79 -4.86
N GLY A 16 15.00 3.55 -4.76
CA GLY A 16 14.31 3.48 -3.46
C GLY A 16 14.35 2.06 -2.91
N SER A 17 14.78 1.90 -1.66
CA SER A 17 14.56 0.65 -0.93
C SER A 17 13.06 0.40 -0.79
N ALA A 18 12.60 -0.82 -1.07
CA ALA A 18 11.20 -1.21 -0.91
C ALA A 18 10.69 -0.94 0.52
N ILE A 19 11.58 -1.03 1.51
CA ILE A 19 11.31 -0.72 2.91
C ILE A 19 10.98 0.77 3.07
N THR A 20 11.80 1.66 2.49
CA THR A 20 11.58 3.11 2.53
C THR A 20 10.26 3.48 1.84
N ALA A 21 9.98 2.88 0.68
CA ALA A 21 8.72 3.09 -0.01
C ALA A 21 7.52 2.64 0.84
N GLY A 22 7.61 1.48 1.49
CA GLY A 22 6.59 0.98 2.42
C GLY A 22 6.34 1.91 3.59
N ILE A 23 7.40 2.38 4.27
CA ILE A 23 7.27 3.32 5.40
C ILE A 23 6.59 4.62 4.96
N VAL A 24 7.02 5.21 3.84
CA VAL A 24 6.45 6.46 3.32
C VAL A 24 4.99 6.28 2.91
N LEU A 25 4.65 5.17 2.23
CA LEU A 25 3.28 4.87 1.81
C LEU A 25 2.35 4.61 3.00
N THR A 26 2.80 3.87 4.02
CA THR A 26 2.00 3.63 5.22
C THR A 26 1.83 4.91 6.03
N GLY A 27 2.91 5.64 6.30
CA GLY A 27 2.86 6.89 7.08
C GLY A 27 2.15 8.03 6.35
N GLY A 28 2.22 8.07 5.02
CA GLY A 28 1.53 9.06 4.19
C GLY A 28 0.06 8.72 3.89
N ASN A 29 -0.44 7.56 4.34
CA ASN A 29 -1.81 7.14 4.10
C ASN A 29 -2.72 7.47 5.31
N PRO A 30 -3.52 8.57 5.27
CA PRO A 30 -4.40 8.93 6.38
C PRO A 30 -5.45 7.85 6.68
N TYR A 31 -5.83 7.05 5.67
CA TYR A 31 -6.78 5.95 5.84
C TYR A 31 -6.26 4.88 6.80
N PHE A 32 -4.94 4.64 6.86
CA PHE A 32 -4.35 3.69 7.80
C PHE A 32 -4.64 4.08 9.26
N PHE A 33 -4.46 5.36 9.60
CA PHE A 33 -4.72 5.87 10.94
C PHE A 33 -6.22 5.93 11.25
N VAL A 34 -7.03 6.39 10.29
CA VAL A 34 -8.50 6.44 10.45
C VAL A 34 -9.07 5.04 10.66
N TRP A 35 -8.60 4.04 9.92
CA TRP A 35 -9.03 2.65 10.06
C TRP A 35 -8.71 2.09 11.44
N TRP A 36 -7.48 2.29 11.94
CA TRP A 36 -7.10 1.85 13.28
C TRP A 36 -7.89 2.56 14.37
N ALA A 37 -8.12 3.86 14.23
CA ALA A 37 -8.89 4.66 15.18
C ALA A 37 -10.36 4.24 15.25
N THR A 38 -10.94 3.76 14.15
CA THR A 38 -12.37 3.44 14.03
C THR A 38 -12.64 1.94 14.07
N ILE A 39 -12.36 1.23 12.98
CA ILE A 39 -12.68 -0.19 12.82
C ILE A 39 -11.75 -1.02 13.71
N GLY A 40 -10.45 -0.72 13.72
CA GLY A 40 -9.46 -1.45 14.52
C GLY A 40 -9.77 -1.41 16.01
N SER A 41 -10.03 -0.22 16.55
CA SER A 41 -10.42 -0.05 17.96
C SER A 41 -11.74 -0.77 18.29
N GLY A 42 -12.74 -0.68 17.41
CA GLY A 42 -14.02 -1.37 17.58
C GLY A 42 -13.89 -2.89 17.60
N LEU A 43 -13.05 -3.46 16.73
CA LEU A 43 -12.75 -4.89 16.73
C LEU A 43 -11.97 -5.32 17.97
N MET A 44 -11.03 -4.50 18.42
CA MET A 44 -10.24 -4.76 19.64
C MET A 44 -11.12 -4.78 20.90
N ILE A 45 -12.03 -3.81 21.04
CA ILE A 45 -12.98 -3.74 22.16
C ILE A 45 -13.90 -4.95 22.14
N ARG A 46 -14.37 -5.38 20.96
CA ARG A 46 -15.17 -6.61 20.86
C ARG A 46 -14.34 -7.85 21.21
N ALA A 47 -13.08 -7.93 20.78
CA ALA A 47 -12.23 -9.08 21.10
C ALA A 47 -11.95 -9.18 22.61
N ILE A 48 -11.74 -8.05 23.31
CA ILE A 48 -11.44 -8.06 24.74
C ILE A 48 -12.62 -8.53 25.59
N THR A 49 -13.86 -8.36 25.14
CA THR A 49 -15.04 -8.89 25.85
C THR A 49 -15.09 -10.42 25.87
N TYR A 50 -14.40 -11.08 24.93
CA TYR A 50 -14.26 -12.54 24.91
C TYR A 50 -12.99 -13.03 25.63
N GLY A 51 -12.18 -12.12 26.19
CA GLY A 51 -10.98 -12.41 26.96
C GLY A 51 -9.66 -12.17 26.21
N VAL A 52 -8.56 -12.12 26.96
CA VAL A 52 -7.23 -11.76 26.45
C VAL A 52 -6.73 -12.74 25.37
N VAL A 53 -7.07 -14.02 25.48
CA VAL A 53 -6.69 -15.03 24.49
C VAL A 53 -7.30 -14.72 23.12
N CYS A 54 -8.55 -14.26 23.08
CA CYS A 54 -9.21 -13.84 21.84
C CYS A 54 -8.54 -12.63 21.20
N VAL A 55 -8.03 -11.69 22.01
CA VAL A 55 -7.26 -10.53 21.51
C VAL A 55 -5.97 -10.98 20.83
N VAL A 56 -5.21 -11.89 21.45
CA VAL A 56 -3.97 -12.41 20.88
C VAL A 56 -4.25 -13.16 19.57
N LEU A 57 -5.26 -14.03 19.56
CA LEU A 57 -5.68 -14.74 18.34
C LEU A 57 -6.13 -13.77 17.23
N PHE A 58 -6.90 -12.75 17.59
CA PHE A 58 -7.33 -11.71 16.65
C PHE A 58 -6.13 -11.00 16.03
N MET A 59 -5.14 -10.57 16.83
CA MET A 59 -3.94 -9.90 16.32
C MET A 59 -3.17 -10.80 15.35
N ILE A 60 -2.95 -12.07 15.69
CA ILE A 60 -2.22 -13.02 14.83
C ILE A 60 -2.98 -13.23 13.51
N LEU A 61 -4.27 -13.55 13.57
CA LEU A 61 -5.08 -13.80 12.37
C LEU A 61 -5.20 -12.55 11.50
N HIS A 62 -5.37 -11.38 12.11
CA HIS A 62 -5.45 -10.11 11.40
C HIS A 62 -4.15 -9.82 10.65
N TRP A 63 -2.99 -9.89 11.31
CA TRP A 63 -1.70 -9.69 10.65
C TRP A 63 -1.40 -10.73 9.56
N MET A 64 -1.76 -12.00 9.78
CA MET A 64 -1.60 -13.04 8.75
C MET A 64 -2.51 -12.77 7.55
N THR A 65 -3.71 -12.23 7.77
CA THR A 65 -4.63 -11.86 6.69
C THR A 65 -4.06 -10.68 5.89
N ASP A 66 -3.54 -9.66 6.57
CA ASP A 66 -2.89 -8.52 5.92
C ASP A 66 -1.67 -8.96 5.10
N LEU A 67 -0.81 -9.80 5.68
CA LEU A 67 0.37 -10.34 4.99
C LEU A 67 -0.03 -11.18 3.77
N SER A 68 -1.03 -12.05 3.93
CA SER A 68 -1.55 -12.88 2.84
C SER A 68 -2.14 -12.02 1.72
N TRP A 69 -2.87 -10.97 2.06
CA TRP A 69 -3.46 -10.02 1.12
C TRP A 69 -2.38 -9.24 0.35
N CYS A 70 -1.41 -8.66 1.07
CA CYS A 70 -0.29 -7.94 0.46
C CYS A 70 0.56 -8.86 -0.43
N TYR A 71 0.82 -10.09 0.00
CA TYR A 71 1.53 -11.08 -0.79
C TYR A 71 0.77 -11.43 -2.08
N PHE A 72 -0.53 -11.68 -1.98
CA PHE A 72 -1.39 -11.94 -3.13
C PHE A 72 -1.38 -10.79 -4.13
N LEU A 73 -1.57 -9.55 -3.66
CA LEU A 73 -1.47 -8.33 -4.49
C LEU A 73 -0.10 -8.17 -5.14
N SER A 74 0.97 -8.45 -4.41
CA SER A 74 2.34 -8.40 -4.93
C SER A 74 2.54 -9.43 -6.04
N ASN A 75 2.04 -10.65 -5.86
CA ASN A 75 2.14 -11.72 -6.86
C ASN A 75 1.35 -11.40 -8.14
N ILE A 76 0.13 -10.87 -8.00
CA ILE A 76 -0.68 -10.40 -9.14
C ILE A 76 0.05 -9.28 -9.88
N THR A 77 0.60 -8.31 -9.16
CA THR A 77 1.26 -7.15 -9.76
C THR A 77 2.56 -7.54 -10.46
N TYR A 78 3.31 -8.48 -9.87
CA TYR A 78 4.52 -9.04 -10.46
C TYR A 78 4.22 -9.80 -11.77
N GLY A 79 3.21 -10.67 -11.78
CA GLY A 79 2.79 -11.42 -12.98
C GLY A 79 2.09 -10.54 -14.03
N GLY A 80 1.35 -9.53 -13.59
CA GLY A 80 0.57 -8.62 -14.45
C GLY A 80 1.43 -7.81 -15.42
N ARG A 81 2.71 -7.57 -15.11
CA ARG A 81 3.66 -6.90 -16.04
C ARG A 81 3.87 -7.69 -17.32
N ARG A 82 3.82 -9.03 -17.26
CA ARG A 82 3.96 -9.92 -18.42
C ARG A 82 2.66 -10.04 -19.21
N PHE A 83 1.50 -9.92 -18.54
CA PHE A 83 0.18 -10.13 -19.15
C PHE A 83 -0.42 -8.85 -19.76
N PHE A 84 -0.32 -7.71 -19.07
CA PHE A 84 -0.91 -6.43 -19.51
C PHE A 84 0.06 -5.50 -20.26
N GLY A 85 1.36 -5.81 -20.24
CA GLY A 85 2.40 -5.03 -20.90
C GLY A 85 2.80 -3.75 -20.15
N GLU A 86 4.00 -3.25 -20.44
CA GLU A 86 4.63 -2.15 -19.71
C GLU A 86 3.88 -0.81 -19.86
N ARG A 87 3.19 -0.60 -21.00
CA ARG A 87 2.43 0.63 -21.28
C ARG A 87 1.20 0.74 -20.37
N PHE A 88 0.48 -0.35 -20.14
CA PHE A 88 -0.70 -0.35 -19.27
C PHE A 88 -0.34 -0.01 -17.83
N GLN A 89 0.72 -0.64 -17.28
CA GLN A 89 1.21 -0.32 -15.94
C GLN A 89 1.61 1.16 -15.79
N LYS A 90 2.29 1.74 -16.79
CA LYS A 90 2.68 3.15 -16.77
C LYS A 90 1.46 4.08 -16.75
N ILE A 91 0.43 3.78 -17.55
CA ILE A 91 -0.81 4.57 -17.58
C ILE A 91 -1.53 4.50 -16.23
N VAL A 92 -1.70 3.31 -15.67
CA VAL A 92 -2.37 3.13 -14.37
C VAL A 92 -1.60 3.85 -13.26
N PHE A 93 -0.27 3.71 -13.20
CA PHE A 93 0.53 4.45 -12.22
C PHE A 93 0.48 5.97 -12.41
N ALA A 94 0.45 6.46 -13.65
CA ALA A 94 0.31 7.89 -13.91
C ALA A 94 -1.06 8.42 -13.43
N ILE A 95 -2.14 7.69 -13.69
CA ILE A 95 -3.49 8.06 -13.24
C ILE A 95 -3.57 8.04 -11.71
N CYS A 96 -3.12 6.96 -11.06
CA CYS A 96 -3.10 6.87 -9.60
C CYS A 96 -2.23 7.97 -8.97
N GLY A 97 -1.05 8.23 -9.53
CA GLY A 97 -0.16 9.28 -9.06
C GLY A 97 -0.78 10.68 -9.18
N ALA A 98 -1.41 10.98 -10.32
CA ALA A 98 -2.12 12.24 -10.52
C ALA A 98 -3.29 12.40 -9.55
N PHE A 99 -4.05 11.34 -9.31
CA PHE A 99 -5.15 11.34 -8.34
C PHE A 99 -4.66 11.57 -6.90
N LEU A 100 -3.56 10.92 -6.50
CA LEU A 100 -2.95 11.12 -5.18
C LEU A 100 -2.45 12.56 -4.99
N LEU A 101 -1.81 13.13 -6.02
CA LEU A 101 -1.38 14.54 -5.98
C LEU A 101 -2.58 15.48 -5.87
N PHE A 102 -3.63 15.25 -6.64
CA PHE A 102 -4.86 16.04 -6.59
C PHE A 102 -5.48 16.02 -5.18
N MET A 103 -5.65 14.82 -4.60
CA MET A 103 -6.18 14.66 -3.24
C MET A 103 -5.27 15.32 -2.19
N GLY A 104 -3.95 15.17 -2.32
CA GLY A 104 -2.98 15.78 -1.41
C GLY A 104 -3.05 17.31 -1.43
N VAL A 105 -3.07 17.92 -2.62
CA VAL A 105 -3.21 19.38 -2.77
C VAL A 105 -4.56 19.86 -2.21
N LYS A 106 -5.65 19.13 -2.49
CA LYS A 106 -6.98 19.46 -1.95
C LYS A 106 -6.96 19.48 -0.42
N PHE A 107 -6.37 18.47 0.23
CA PHE A 107 -6.29 18.42 1.69
C PHE A 107 -5.47 19.57 2.29
N ILE A 108 -4.38 19.99 1.65
CA ILE A 108 -3.59 21.14 2.13
C ILE A 108 -4.42 22.44 2.01
N ILE A 109 -5.10 22.65 0.88
CA ILE A 109 -5.95 23.83 0.67
C ILE A 109 -7.09 23.85 1.69
N ASP A 110 -7.77 22.72 1.89
CA ASP A 110 -8.87 22.60 2.84
C ASP A 110 -8.36 22.85 4.28
N ALA A 111 -7.17 22.37 4.65
CA ALA A 111 -6.55 22.63 5.96
C ALA A 111 -6.20 24.11 6.17
N ILE A 112 -5.69 24.81 5.14
CA ILE A 112 -5.38 26.25 5.22
C ILE A 112 -6.66 27.08 5.35
N LYS A 113 -7.74 26.71 4.66
CA LYS A 113 -9.04 27.42 4.75
C LYS A 113 -9.75 27.24 6.09
N LEU A 114 -9.40 26.20 6.84
CA LEU A 114 -9.99 25.87 8.13
C LEU A 114 -9.31 26.63 9.29
N LEU A 115 -8.15 27.23 9.03
CA LEU A 115 -7.35 28.10 9.92
C LEU A 115 -7.82 29.56 9.81
#